data_AF-A0A1M5AH13-F1
#
_entry.id   AF-A0A1M5AH13-F1
#
_cell.length_a   1.000
_cell.length_b   1.000
_cell.length_c   1.000
_cell.angle_alpha   90.00
_cell.angle_beta   90.00
_cell.angle_gamma   90.00
#
_symmetry.space_group_name_H-M   'P 1'
#
loop_
_entity.id
_entity.type
_entity.pdbx_description
1 polymer ?
#
loop_
_entity_poly.entity_id
_entity_poly.type
_entity_poly.pdbx_seq_one_letter_code
_entity_poly.pdbx_strand_id
1 'polypeptide(L)'
;MKILHTSDWHLGRRPVGGICEYTNKRYEDYFNAAEYIADKAIELSVDIFLISGDLFDKSTLLPDILYRTEKILEKLKNLNNEIESETKNLLELKKELKNRKI
;
A
#
# COMPACT_ATOMS: atom_id res chain seq x y z
N MET A 1 2.74 17.09 -8.50
CA MET A 1 3.47 15.99 -7.83
C MET A 1 3.00 15.91 -6.39
N LYS A 2 2.35 14.80 -6.03
CA LYS A 2 1.86 14.49 -4.68
C LYS A 2 2.77 13.41 -4.09
N ILE A 3 3.33 13.71 -2.93
CA ILE A 3 4.19 12.79 -2.20
C ILE A 3 3.49 12.48 -0.89
N LEU A 4 3.36 11.19 -0.58
CA LEU A 4 2.94 10.74 0.74
C LEU A 4 4.15 10.14 1.46
N HIS A 5 4.58 10.81 2.52
CA HIS A 5 5.72 10.42 3.34
C HIS A 5 5.23 9.96 4.70
N THR A 6 5.61 8.74 5.10
CA THR A 6 5.20 8.12 6.36
C THR A 6 6.37 7.38 7.00
N SER A 7 6.27 7.09 8.29
CA SER A 7 7.27 6.38 9.09
C SER A 7 6.60 5.62 10.23
N ASP A 8 7.37 4.76 10.92
CA ASP A 8 7.03 4.21 12.25
C ASP A 8 5.75 3.37 12.27
N TRP A 9 5.58 2.48 11.29
CA TRP A 9 4.42 1.60 11.21
C TRP A 9 4.49 0.48 12.26
N HIS A 10 5.70 0.07 12.64
CA HIS A 10 5.96 -0.98 13.64
C HIS A 10 5.06 -2.23 13.45
N LEU A 11 4.95 -2.73 12.21
CA LEU A 11 4.18 -3.92 11.94
C LEU A 11 4.73 -5.10 12.73
N GLY A 12 3.83 -5.86 13.36
CA GLY A 12 4.18 -6.94 14.28
C GLY A 12 4.19 -6.55 15.76
N ARG A 13 4.01 -5.27 16.09
CA ARG A 13 4.04 -4.80 17.48
C ARG A 13 2.89 -5.36 18.32
N ARG A 14 3.23 -5.78 19.54
CA ARG A 14 2.26 -6.18 20.56
C ARG A 14 2.55 -5.40 21.85
N PRO A 15 1.57 -4.71 22.44
CA PRO A 15 1.75 -4.04 23.72
C PRO A 15 2.18 -5.01 24.81
N VAL A 16 2.87 -4.48 25.82
CA VAL A 16 3.26 -5.22 27.02
C VAL A 16 2.02 -5.70 27.79
N GLY A 17 2.05 -6.91 28.36
CA GLY A 17 0.94 -7.46 29.15
C GLY A 17 0.53 -8.91 28.85
N GLY A 18 1.27 -9.63 28.01
CA GLY A 18 0.95 -11.02 27.62
C GLY A 18 -0.08 -11.10 26.49
N ILE A 19 -0.36 -12.31 25.99
CA ILE A 19 -1.33 -12.50 24.91
C ILE A 19 -2.74 -12.47 25.50
N CYS A 20 -3.40 -11.33 25.36
CA CYS A 20 -4.80 -11.13 25.71
C CYS A 20 -5.55 -10.42 24.58
N GLU A 21 -6.88 -10.33 24.70
CA GLU A 21 -7.75 -9.67 23.71
C GLU A 21 -7.25 -8.27 23.33
N TYR A 22 -6.88 -7.46 24.34
CA TYR A 22 -6.34 -6.12 24.11
C TYR A 22 -5.08 -6.14 23.24
N THR A 23 -4.11 -7.01 23.54
CA THR A 23 -2.87 -7.08 22.75
C THR A 23 -3.08 -7.60 21.33
N ASN A 24 -4.03 -8.51 21.13
CA ASN A 24 -4.42 -8.99 19.80
C ASN A 24 -5.08 -7.87 19.00
N LYS A 25 -5.99 -7.11 19.64
CA LYS A 25 -6.62 -5.95 19.01
C LYS A 25 -5.58 -4.90 18.60
N ARG A 26 -4.64 -4.59 19.49
CA ARG A 26 -3.57 -3.62 19.19
C ARG A 26 -2.64 -4.10 18.09
N TYR A 27 -2.35 -5.39 17.99
CA TYR A 27 -1.61 -5.96 16.86
C TYR A 27 -2.33 -5.70 15.54
N GLU A 28 -3.65 -5.95 15.49
CA GLU A 28 -4.46 -5.68 14.30
C GLU A 28 -4.56 -4.18 13.99
N ASP A 29 -4.65 -3.31 15.00
CA ASP A 29 -4.72 -1.85 14.79
C ASP A 29 -3.53 -1.30 13.99
N TYR A 30 -2.31 -1.85 14.15
CA TYR A 30 -1.15 -1.45 13.35
C TYR A 30 -1.31 -1.80 11.87
N PHE A 31 -1.78 -3.01 11.57
CA PHE A 31 -2.05 -3.42 10.19
C PHE A 31 -3.21 -2.64 9.57
N ASN A 32 -4.29 -2.43 10.32
CA ASN A 32 -5.43 -1.64 9.88
C ASN A 32 -5.02 -0.20 9.55
N ALA A 33 -4.13 0.39 10.35
CA ALA A 33 -3.59 1.72 10.08
C ALA A 33 -2.73 1.75 8.80
N ALA A 34 -1.86 0.76 8.62
CA ALA A 34 -1.05 0.63 7.40
C ALA A 34 -1.90 0.44 6.14
N GLU A 35 -2.93 -0.41 6.21
CA GLU A 35 -3.91 -0.60 5.14
C GLU A 35 -4.64 0.71 4.82
N TYR A 36 -5.11 1.42 5.84
CA TYR A 36 -5.77 2.71 5.66
C TYR A 36 -4.87 3.74 4.97
N ILE A 37 -3.60 3.82 5.34
CA ILE A 37 -2.62 4.71 4.69
C ILE A 37 -2.45 4.33 3.22
N ALA A 38 -2.32 3.03 2.92
CA ALA A 38 -2.18 2.55 1.55
C ALA A 38 -3.43 2.85 0.70
N ASP A 39 -4.62 2.59 1.24
CA ASP A 39 -5.88 2.87 0.56
C ASP A 39 -6.05 4.39 0.31
N LYS A 40 -5.64 5.24 1.26
CA LYS A 40 -5.64 6.70 1.09
C LYS A 40 -4.66 7.19 0.04
N ALA A 41 -3.50 6.56 -0.08
CA ALA A 41 -2.54 6.87 -1.14
C ALA A 41 -3.10 6.58 -2.53
N ILE A 42 -3.82 5.46 -2.67
CA ILE A 42 -4.53 5.08 -3.92
C ILE A 42 -5.63 6.10 -4.22
N GLU A 43 -6.51 6.38 -3.26
CA GLU A 43 -7.62 7.34 -3.40
C GLU A 43 -7.13 8.74 -3.83
N LEU A 44 -6.01 9.18 -3.25
CA LEU A 44 -5.44 10.50 -3.54
C LEU A 44 -4.58 10.52 -4.81
N SER A 45 -4.36 9.37 -5.45
CA SER A 45 -3.47 9.16 -6.59
C SER A 45 -2.09 9.79 -6.36
N VAL A 46 -1.41 9.33 -5.31
CA VAL A 46 -0.07 9.83 -4.96
C VAL A 46 0.95 9.39 -6.01
N ASP A 47 1.85 10.29 -6.39
CA ASP A 47 2.89 9.99 -7.39
C ASP A 47 4.06 9.23 -6.76
N ILE A 48 4.37 9.53 -5.48
CA ILE A 48 5.46 8.91 -4.72
C ILE A 48 4.96 8.57 -3.32
N PHE A 49 5.14 7.30 -2.93
CA PHE A 49 4.89 6.82 -1.58
C PHE A 49 6.24 6.50 -0.92
N LEU A 50 6.58 7.19 0.16
CA LEU A 50 7.85 7.05 0.87
C LEU A 50 7.63 6.55 2.30
N ILE A 51 8.29 5.46 2.65
CA ILE A 51 8.37 4.92 4.03
C ILE A 51 9.80 5.18 4.52
N SER A 52 9.98 6.06 5.50
CA SER A 52 11.31 6.54 5.91
C SER A 52 11.93 5.84 7.12
N GLY A 53 11.21 4.93 7.77
CA GLY A 53 11.75 4.20 8.92
C GLY A 53 10.73 3.28 9.57
N ASP A 54 11.25 2.32 10.33
CA ASP A 54 10.51 1.47 11.26
C ASP A 54 9.21 0.86 10.70
N LEU A 55 9.33 0.24 9.52
CA LEU A 55 8.25 -0.54 8.93
C LEU A 55 7.85 -1.71 9.85
N PHE A 56 8.81 -2.33 10.51
CA PHE A 56 8.62 -3.47 11.40
C PHE A 56 9.02 -3.14 12.83
N ASP A 57 8.33 -3.73 13.82
CA ASP A 57 8.63 -3.52 15.25
C ASP A 57 9.95 -4.18 15.68
N LYS A 58 10.34 -5.27 15.01
CA LYS A 58 11.52 -6.07 15.33
C LYS A 58 12.28 -6.42 14.06
N SER A 59 13.59 -6.61 14.20
CA SER A 59 14.46 -7.09 13.11
C SER A 59 14.16 -8.54 12.70
N THR A 60 13.61 -9.35 13.61
CA THR A 60 13.14 -10.72 13.30
C THR A 60 11.69 -10.69 12.86
N LEU A 61 11.42 -11.19 11.66
CA LEU A 61 10.09 -11.23 11.07
C LEU A 61 9.48 -12.63 11.16
N LEU A 62 8.22 -12.69 11.58
CA LEU A 62 7.39 -13.89 11.46
C LEU A 62 6.81 -13.96 10.04
N PRO A 63 6.60 -15.16 9.47
CA PRO A 63 6.05 -15.32 8.11
C PRO A 63 4.72 -14.58 7.89
N ASP A 64 3.83 -14.56 8.88
CA ASP A 64 2.55 -13.85 8.83
C ASP A 64 2.73 -12.33 8.62
N ILE A 65 3.64 -11.71 9.38
CA ILE A 65 3.91 -10.28 9.31
C ILE A 65 4.42 -9.92 7.91
N LEU A 66 5.33 -10.73 7.37
CA LEU A 66 5.87 -10.51 6.03
C LEU A 66 4.78 -10.64 4.96
N TYR A 67 3.96 -11.70 5.03
CA TYR A 67 2.87 -11.94 4.08
C TYR A 67 1.84 -10.79 4.08
N ARG A 68 1.40 -10.35 5.26
CA ARG A 68 0.45 -9.24 5.37
C ARG A 68 1.03 -7.93 4.85
N THR A 69 2.30 -7.66 5.15
CA THR A 69 3.00 -6.47 4.66
C THR A 69 3.13 -6.49 3.14
N GLU A 70 3.48 -7.64 2.56
CA GLU A 70 3.54 -7.83 1.11
C GLU A 70 2.19 -7.49 0.46
N LYS A 71 1.06 -7.96 1.02
CA LYS A 71 -0.28 -7.63 0.50
C LYS A 71 -0.59 -6.14 0.53
N ILE A 72 -0.19 -5.42 1.57
CA ILE A 72 -0.36 -3.97 1.64
C ILE A 72 0.48 -3.28 0.54
N LEU A 73 1.74 -3.69 0.37
CA LEU A 73 2.62 -3.08 -0.63
C LEU A 73 2.24 -3.46 -2.08
N GLU A 74 1.67 -4.65 -2.30
CA GLU A 74 1.12 -5.07 -3.59
C GLU A 74 0.00 -4.13 -4.06
N LYS A 75 -0.90 -3.70 -3.14
CA LYS A 75 -1.94 -2.71 -3.46
C LYS A 75 -1.34 -1.43 -4.02
N LEU A 76 -0.29 -0.91 -3.37
CA LEU A 76 0.42 0.30 -3.79
C LEU A 76 1.15 0.13 -5.12
N LYS A 77 1.71 -1.05 -5.39
CA LYS A 77 2.38 -1.37 -6.65
C LYS A 77 1.40 -1.38 -7.83
N ASN A 78 0.20 -1.91 -7.62
CA ASN A 78 -0.80 -2.06 -8.68
C ASN A 78 -1.41 -0.73 -9.15
N LEU A 79 -1.32 0.34 -8.34
CA LEU A 79 -1.70 1.70 -8.74
C LEU A 79 -0.99 2.13 -10.02
N ASN A 80 0.31 1.81 -10.18
CA ASN A 80 1.06 2.16 -11.38
C ASN A 80 0.68 1.28 -12.59
N ASN A 81 0.33 0.01 -12.36
CA ASN A 81 0.01 -0.93 -13.42
C ASN A 81 -1.36 -0.66 -14.06
N GLU A 82 -2.38 -0.32 -13.26
CA GLU A 82 -3.71 0.04 -13.77
C GLU A 82 -3.64 1.31 -14.62
N ILE A 83 -2.96 2.36 -14.12
CA ILE A 83 -2.75 3.62 -14.87
C ILE A 83 -2.05 3.35 -16.21
N GLU A 84 -0.99 2.52 -16.25
CA GLU A 84 -0.31 2.18 -17.50
C GLU A 84 -1.24 1.44 -18.49
N SER A 85 -2.05 0.52 -17.98
CA SER A 85 -2.99 -0.26 -18.80
C SER A 85 -4.09 0.60 -19.42
N GLU A 86 -4.69 1.50 -18.62
CA GLU A 86 -5.73 2.42 -19.08
C GLU A 86 -5.17 3.40 -20.10
N THR A 87 -3.95 3.91 -19.87
CA THR A 87 -3.28 4.82 -20.79
C THR A 87 -2.98 4.16 -22.14
N LYS A 88 -2.56 2.89 -22.14
CA LYS A 88 -2.35 2.10 -23.36
C LYS A 88 -3.67 1.90 -24.13
N ASN A 89 -4.74 1.49 -23.44
CA ASN A 89 -6.07 1.35 -24.04
C ASN A 89 -6.58 2.66 -24.65
N LEU A 90 -6.40 3.79 -23.96
CA LEU A 90 -6.83 5.10 -24.46
C LEU A 90 -6.04 5.54 -25.70
N LEU A 91 -4.75 5.23 -25.74
CA LEU A 91 -3.88 5.52 -26.88
C LEU A 91 -4.24 4.68 -28.11
N GLU A 92 -4.56 3.40 -27.90
CA GLU A 92 -5.01 2.49 -28.95
C GLU A 92 -6.35 2.93 -29.55
N LEU A 93 -7.32 3.27 -28.69
CA LEU A 93 -8.62 3.81 -29.13
C LEU A 93 -8.46 5.12 -29.93
N LYS A 94 -7.56 6.02 -29.51
CA LYS A 94 -7.26 7.26 -30.24
C LYS A 94 -6.65 7.00 -31.62
N LYS A 95 -5.79 5.97 -31.75
CA LYS A 95 -5.24 5.55 -33.06
C LYS A 95 -6.34 5.01 -33.97
N GLU A 96 -7.22 4.16 -33.46
CA GLU A 96 -8.35 3.64 -34.23
C GLU A 96 -9.28 4.75 -34.72
N LEU A 97 -9.66 5.69 -33.83
CA LEU A 97 -10.53 6.80 -34.20
C LEU A 97 -9.90 7.75 -35.23
N LYS A 98 -8.57 7.94 -35.18
CA LYS A 98 -7.84 8.71 -36.18
C LYS A 98 -7.85 8.01 -37.54
N ASN A 99 -7.75 6.68 -37.55
CA ASN A 99 -7.77 5.88 -38.78
C ASN A 99 -9.19 5.75 -39.37
N ARG A 100 -10.25 5.95 -38.57
CA ARG A 100 -11.65 5.92 -39.02
C ARG A 100 -12.18 7.26 -39.55
N LYS A 101 -11.44 8.37 -39.41
CA LYS A 101 -11.76 9.63 -40.11
C LYS A 101 -11.30 9.52 -41.58
N ILE A 102 -12.12 8.85 -42.38
CA ILE A 102 -12.18 8.95 -43.85
C ILE A 102 -13.61 9.36 -44.18
#